data_AF-A0A090RYX3-F1
#
_entry.id   AF-A0A090RYX3-F1
#
_cell.length_a   1.000
_cell.length_b   1.000
_cell.length_c   1.000
_cell.angle_alpha   90.00
_cell.angle_beta   90.00
_cell.angle_gamma   90.00
#
_symmetry.space_group_name_H-M   'P 1'
#
loop_
_entity.id
_entity.type
_entity.pdbx_description
1 polymer ?
#
loop_
_entity_poly.entity_id
_entity_poly.type
_entity_poly.pdbx_seq_one_letter_code
_entity_poly.pdbx_strand_id
1 'polypeptide(L)'
;MEQGKQRHGCLFLLSEEAAINSAKLGYDVILQPGQSTYLDMAQDYSVCEFGVYRSHIITLENAYQYEPLVQLHEQDPIKKRILGMQAALWTERVTSPERLDFMMFPRLVALAETAWTQDQPKDFHAFLSRLKPHLQLLDRQDVQYRHPCQRAKKRMADVQHSKPTLLNEFKLSPIRISSCNTATSITRTENMSSLVPMHRLLGPTT
;
A
#
# COMPACT_ATOMS: atom_id res chain seq x y z
N MET A 1 -39.61 11.47 -32.90
CA MET A 1 -40.22 10.85 -31.72
C MET A 1 -39.15 9.99 -31.05
N GLU A 2 -38.40 10.62 -30.16
CA GLU A 2 -37.33 9.98 -29.38
C GLU A 2 -38.04 9.14 -28.31
N GLN A 3 -38.07 7.81 -28.51
CA GLN A 3 -38.64 6.91 -27.51
C GLN A 3 -37.85 7.11 -26.21
N GLY A 4 -38.53 7.63 -25.18
CA GLY A 4 -37.94 7.88 -23.87
C GLY A 4 -37.25 6.63 -23.38
N LYS A 5 -35.91 6.67 -23.32
CA LYS A 5 -35.07 5.61 -22.78
C LYS A 5 -35.46 5.45 -21.32
N GLN A 6 -36.36 4.50 -21.04
CA GLN A 6 -36.66 4.03 -19.70
C GLN A 6 -35.31 3.58 -19.12
N ARG A 7 -34.70 4.44 -18.28
CA ARG A 7 -33.43 4.14 -17.61
C ARG A 7 -33.75 3.16 -16.49
N HIS A 8 -33.80 1.88 -16.85
CA HIS A 8 -33.87 0.80 -15.89
C HIS A 8 -32.60 0.88 -15.02
N GLY A 9 -32.75 0.78 -13.70
CA GLY A 9 -31.76 1.20 -12.71
C GLY A 9 -30.32 0.70 -12.92
N CYS A 10 -29.37 1.39 -12.29
CA CYS A 10 -27.95 1.06 -12.35
C CYS A 10 -27.64 -0.18 -11.49
N LEU A 11 -26.91 -1.13 -12.08
CA LEU A 11 -26.48 -2.34 -11.37
C LEU A 11 -25.01 -2.23 -10.95
N PHE A 12 -24.74 -2.54 -9.68
CA PHE A 12 -23.40 -2.72 -9.14
C PHE A 12 -23.05 -4.20 -9.22
N LEU A 13 -22.02 -4.55 -9.99
CA LEU A 13 -21.74 -5.95 -10.31
C LEU A 13 -20.34 -6.34 -9.85
N LEU A 14 -20.32 -7.48 -9.15
CA LEU A 14 -19.18 -8.05 -8.43
C LEU A 14 -18.15 -8.73 -9.34
N SER A 15 -18.52 -8.96 -10.60
CA SER A 15 -17.67 -9.54 -11.63
C SER A 15 -17.88 -8.84 -12.97
N GLU A 16 -16.83 -8.81 -13.79
CA GLU A 16 -16.90 -8.21 -15.13
C GLU A 16 -17.82 -8.97 -16.07
N GLU A 17 -17.87 -10.30 -15.94
CA GLU A 17 -18.76 -11.13 -16.77
C GLU A 17 -20.24 -10.80 -16.49
N ALA A 18 -20.61 -10.67 -15.21
CA ALA A 18 -21.97 -10.26 -14.84
C ALA A 18 -22.27 -8.86 -15.38
N ALA A 19 -21.30 -7.94 -15.30
CA ALA A 19 -21.42 -6.59 -15.87
C ALA A 19 -21.70 -6.61 -17.38
N ILE A 20 -20.97 -7.42 -18.14
CA ILE A 20 -21.17 -7.57 -19.58
C ILE A 20 -22.56 -8.15 -19.88
N ASN A 21 -22.98 -9.18 -19.13
CA ASN A 21 -24.28 -9.82 -19.33
C ASN A 21 -25.44 -8.85 -19.02
N SER A 22 -25.36 -8.09 -17.93
CA SER A 22 -26.35 -7.07 -17.61
C SER A 22 -26.36 -5.91 -18.63
N ALA A 23 -25.20 -5.50 -19.12
CA ALA A 23 -25.12 -4.48 -20.17
C ALA A 23 -25.74 -4.97 -21.50
N LYS A 24 -25.57 -6.25 -21.86
CA LYS A 24 -26.25 -6.89 -23.01
C LYS A 24 -27.77 -6.89 -22.86
N LEU A 25 -28.28 -7.06 -21.63
CA LEU A 25 -29.71 -6.96 -21.31
C LEU A 25 -30.24 -5.51 -21.33
N GLY A 26 -29.36 -4.53 -21.53
CA GLY A 26 -29.75 -3.14 -21.72
C GLY A 26 -29.72 -2.28 -20.45
N TYR A 27 -29.15 -2.78 -19.35
CA TYR A 27 -28.92 -2.00 -18.13
C TYR A 27 -27.68 -1.12 -18.26
N ASP A 28 -27.69 0.00 -17.55
CA ASP A 28 -26.47 0.79 -17.32
C ASP A 28 -25.75 0.22 -16.07
N VAL A 29 -24.43 0.15 -16.10
CA VAL A 29 -23.64 -0.63 -15.13
C VAL A 29 -22.50 0.20 -14.54
N ILE A 30 -22.27 0.04 -13.24
CA ILE A 30 -21.06 0.50 -12.55
C ILE A 30 -20.24 -0.74 -12.17
N LEU A 31 -18.98 -0.76 -12.60
CA LEU A 31 -18.05 -1.84 -12.30
C LEU A 31 -17.59 -1.78 -10.85
N GLN A 32 -17.72 -2.89 -10.14
CA GLN A 32 -17.18 -3.06 -8.80
C GLN A 32 -16.66 -4.49 -8.58
N PRO A 33 -15.71 -4.98 -9.40
CA PRO A 33 -15.20 -6.32 -9.25
C PRO A 33 -14.44 -6.49 -7.93
N GLY A 34 -14.84 -7.51 -7.17
CA GLY A 34 -14.29 -7.75 -5.83
C GLY A 34 -12.80 -8.08 -5.79
N GLN A 35 -12.23 -8.50 -6.92
CA GLN A 35 -10.82 -8.88 -7.06
C GLN A 35 -9.88 -7.66 -7.16
N SER A 36 -10.41 -6.47 -7.45
CA SER A 36 -9.59 -5.26 -7.71
C SER A 36 -10.08 -4.03 -6.96
N THR A 37 -11.39 -3.92 -6.70
CA THR A 37 -12.00 -2.69 -6.18
C THR A 37 -12.37 -2.74 -4.70
N TYR A 38 -12.15 -3.88 -4.04
CA TYR A 38 -12.50 -4.08 -2.63
C TYR A 38 -11.35 -3.69 -1.72
N LEU A 39 -11.53 -2.57 -1.03
CA LEU A 39 -10.54 -2.01 -0.13
C LEU A 39 -10.48 -2.73 1.22
N ASP A 40 -11.41 -3.66 1.53
CA ASP A 40 -11.34 -4.51 2.74
C ASP A 40 -10.38 -5.71 2.58
N MET A 41 -9.91 -5.98 1.36
CA MET A 41 -8.97 -7.05 1.07
C MET A 41 -7.57 -6.75 1.61
N ALA A 42 -6.86 -7.80 2.03
CA ALA A 42 -5.47 -7.71 2.46
C ALA A 42 -4.57 -7.11 1.37
N GLN A 43 -3.56 -6.35 1.81
CA GLN A 43 -2.66 -5.57 0.93
C GLN A 43 -1.30 -6.23 0.69
N ASP A 44 -0.99 -7.30 1.43
CA ASP A 44 0.25 -8.08 1.37
C ASP A 44 -0.07 -9.51 1.86
N TYR A 45 0.86 -10.43 1.62
CA TYR A 45 0.78 -11.84 2.06
C TYR A 45 1.22 -12.02 3.53
N SER A 46 1.58 -10.95 4.22
CA SER A 46 1.98 -11.00 5.62
C SER A 46 0.81 -11.44 6.51
N VAL A 47 1.06 -12.40 7.39
CA VAL A 47 0.05 -12.89 8.36
C VAL A 47 -0.46 -11.79 9.29
N CYS A 48 0.31 -10.71 9.46
CA CYS A 48 -0.03 -9.56 10.29
C CYS A 48 -0.71 -8.42 9.50
N GLU A 49 -0.88 -8.56 8.18
CA GLU A 49 -1.54 -7.54 7.36
C GLU A 49 -3.04 -7.51 7.66
N PHE A 50 -3.60 -6.31 7.73
CA PHE A 50 -5.04 -6.14 7.94
C PHE A 50 -5.79 -6.42 6.64
N GLY A 51 -6.93 -7.09 6.77
CA GLY A 51 -7.86 -7.32 5.68
C GLY A 51 -8.38 -8.75 5.64
N VAL A 52 -9.30 -9.00 4.72
CA VAL A 52 -9.79 -10.34 4.43
C VAL A 52 -9.08 -10.91 3.20
N TYR A 53 -9.01 -12.24 3.12
CA TYR A 53 -8.37 -12.97 2.02
C TYR A 53 -9.40 -13.66 1.10
N ARG A 54 -10.66 -13.18 1.12
CA ARG A 54 -11.80 -13.87 0.48
C ARG A 54 -11.72 -13.92 -1.04
N SER A 55 -11.27 -12.83 -1.67
CA SER A 55 -11.28 -12.70 -3.12
C SER A 55 -9.87 -12.71 -3.70
N HIS A 56 -9.06 -11.72 -3.35
CA HIS A 56 -7.70 -11.57 -3.84
C HIS A 56 -6.89 -10.69 -2.88
N ILE A 57 -5.56 -10.79 -2.90
CA ILE A 57 -4.70 -9.81 -2.22
C ILE A 57 -4.54 -8.62 -3.16
N ILE A 58 -5.05 -7.47 -2.74
CA ILE A 58 -5.10 -6.27 -3.58
C ILE A 58 -4.00 -5.35 -3.10
N THR A 59 -2.80 -5.55 -3.66
CA THR A 59 -1.66 -4.66 -3.46
C THR A 59 -1.92 -3.29 -4.10
N LEU A 60 -1.10 -2.31 -3.77
CA LEU A 60 -1.15 -1.00 -4.43
C LEU A 60 -0.92 -1.11 -5.95
N GLU A 61 -0.01 -1.99 -6.36
CA GLU A 61 0.29 -2.25 -7.77
C GLU A 61 -0.90 -2.92 -8.47
N ASN A 62 -1.53 -3.93 -7.86
CA ASN A 62 -2.72 -4.58 -8.41
C ASN A 62 -3.87 -3.59 -8.60
N ALA A 63 -4.09 -2.70 -7.62
CA ALA A 63 -5.11 -1.66 -7.71
C ALA A 63 -4.81 -0.65 -8.84
N TYR A 64 -3.53 -0.31 -9.05
CA TYR A 64 -3.10 0.59 -10.11
C TYR A 64 -3.18 -0.03 -11.50
N GLN A 65 -2.75 -1.28 -11.64
CA GLN A 65 -2.69 -1.99 -12.91
C GLN A 65 -4.06 -2.49 -13.38
N TYR A 66 -5.08 -2.47 -12.52
CA TYR A 66 -6.41 -2.94 -12.87
C TYR A 66 -6.96 -2.22 -14.10
N GLU A 67 -7.19 -2.94 -15.19
CA GLU A 67 -7.76 -2.40 -16.41
C GLU A 67 -9.16 -3.01 -16.61
N PRO A 68 -10.22 -2.20 -16.58
CA PRO A 68 -11.57 -2.72 -16.72
C PRO A 68 -11.84 -3.18 -18.16
N LEU A 69 -12.45 -4.35 -18.33
CA LEU A 69 -12.99 -4.81 -19.61
C LEU A 69 -11.95 -5.02 -20.72
N VAL A 70 -10.75 -5.49 -20.38
CA VAL A 70 -9.68 -5.84 -21.34
C VAL A 70 -10.16 -6.84 -22.40
N GLN A 71 -11.12 -7.69 -22.06
CA GLN A 71 -11.73 -8.68 -22.94
C GLN A 71 -12.62 -8.08 -24.04
N LEU A 72 -13.04 -6.81 -23.93
CA LEU A 72 -13.88 -6.15 -24.91
C LEU A 72 -13.03 -5.26 -25.82
N HIS A 73 -13.28 -5.36 -27.13
CA HIS A 73 -12.73 -4.41 -28.10
C HIS A 73 -13.12 -2.97 -27.72
N GLU A 74 -12.24 -2.02 -28.03
CA GLU A 74 -12.43 -0.60 -27.72
C GLU A 74 -13.73 -0.03 -28.29
N GLN A 75 -14.12 -0.51 -29.47
CA GLN A 75 -15.32 -0.08 -30.20
C GLN A 75 -16.59 -0.86 -29.83
N ASP A 76 -16.53 -1.75 -28.84
CA ASP A 76 -17.68 -2.57 -28.45
C ASP A 76 -18.82 -1.67 -27.92
N PRO A 77 -20.05 -1.76 -28.48
CA PRO A 77 -21.18 -0.95 -28.03
C PRO A 77 -21.54 -1.17 -26.56
N ILE A 78 -21.17 -2.30 -25.95
CA ILE A 78 -21.36 -2.59 -24.53
C ILE A 78 -20.63 -1.56 -23.66
N LYS A 79 -19.44 -1.09 -24.06
CA LYS A 79 -18.67 -0.09 -23.28
C LYS A 79 -19.47 1.20 -23.05
N LYS A 80 -20.38 1.57 -23.96
CA LYS A 80 -21.26 2.76 -23.82
C LYS A 80 -22.29 2.64 -22.69
N ARG A 81 -22.54 1.43 -22.18
CA ARG A 81 -23.45 1.17 -21.05
C ARG A 81 -22.72 1.09 -19.71
N ILE A 82 -21.40 1.09 -19.73
CA ILE A 82 -20.59 1.08 -18.54
C ILE A 82 -20.34 2.53 -18.14
N LEU A 83 -20.95 2.96 -17.03
CA LEU A 83 -20.89 4.36 -16.59
C LEU A 83 -19.57 4.70 -15.89
N GLY A 84 -18.88 3.69 -15.37
CA GLY A 84 -17.61 3.85 -14.67
C GLY A 84 -17.35 2.72 -13.70
N MET A 85 -16.49 2.98 -12.73
CA MET A 85 -16.11 2.03 -11.69
C MET A 85 -16.25 2.65 -10.30
N GLN A 86 -16.43 1.81 -9.30
CA GLN A 86 -16.54 2.20 -7.90
C GLN A 86 -15.61 1.34 -7.05
N ALA A 87 -15.02 1.93 -6.02
CA ALA A 87 -14.32 1.21 -4.96
C ALA A 87 -15.25 1.02 -3.76
N ALA A 88 -15.22 -0.16 -3.15
CA ALA A 88 -16.02 -0.46 -1.96
C ALA A 88 -15.10 -0.82 -0.78
N LEU A 89 -15.50 -0.39 0.42
CA LEU A 89 -14.90 -0.82 1.68
C LEU A 89 -16.01 -1.44 2.53
N TRP A 90 -15.89 -2.73 2.79
CA TRP A 90 -16.76 -3.41 3.75
C TRP A 90 -16.16 -3.32 5.15
N THR A 91 -16.96 -2.88 6.12
CA THR A 91 -16.47 -2.46 7.44
C THR A 91 -16.67 -3.49 8.54
N GLU A 92 -17.00 -4.75 8.22
CA GLU A 92 -17.30 -5.78 9.24
C GLU A 92 -16.12 -6.05 10.18
N ARG A 93 -14.88 -5.85 9.70
CA ARG A 93 -13.64 -6.00 10.47
C ARG A 93 -12.87 -4.68 10.68
N VAL A 94 -13.47 -3.55 10.30
CA VAL A 94 -12.86 -2.22 10.43
C VAL A 94 -13.39 -1.60 11.72
N THR A 95 -12.57 -1.66 12.78
CA THR A 95 -12.99 -1.33 14.15
C THR A 95 -12.64 0.08 14.59
N SER A 96 -11.88 0.85 13.79
CA SER A 96 -11.48 2.22 14.13
C SER A 96 -11.31 3.09 12.86
N PRO A 97 -11.40 4.42 12.98
CA PRO A 97 -11.17 5.35 11.87
C PRO A 97 -9.76 5.23 11.26
N GLU A 98 -8.74 5.03 12.09
CA GLU A 98 -7.36 4.88 11.63
C GLU A 98 -7.21 3.60 10.79
N ARG A 99 -7.95 2.55 11.17
CA ARG A 99 -8.01 1.32 10.37
C ARG A 99 -8.75 1.54 9.06
N LEU A 100 -9.77 2.39 9.03
CA LEU A 100 -10.48 2.75 7.80
C LEU A 100 -9.54 3.46 6.82
N ASP A 101 -8.79 4.45 7.30
CA ASP A 101 -7.77 5.17 6.52
C ASP A 101 -6.70 4.23 5.98
N PHE A 102 -6.22 3.33 6.82
CA PHE A 102 -5.20 2.33 6.46
C PHE A 102 -5.66 1.41 5.32
N MET A 103 -6.94 1.02 5.33
CA MET A 103 -7.50 0.15 4.29
C MET A 103 -7.74 0.92 2.98
N MET A 104 -8.12 2.20 3.06
CA MET A 104 -8.43 3.02 1.89
C MET A 104 -7.17 3.56 1.19
N PHE A 105 -6.27 4.18 1.94
CA PHE A 105 -5.14 4.91 1.38
C PHE A 105 -3.84 4.10 1.45
N PRO A 106 -2.99 4.15 0.41
CA PRO A 106 -3.10 4.96 -0.81
C PRO A 106 -3.81 4.27 -2.00
N ARG A 107 -4.37 3.07 -1.81
CA ARG A 107 -5.00 2.31 -2.92
C ARG A 107 -6.16 3.04 -3.59
N LEU A 108 -6.92 3.83 -2.84
CA LEU A 108 -7.98 4.65 -3.38
C LEU A 108 -7.45 5.66 -4.42
N VAL A 109 -6.24 6.20 -4.23
CA VAL A 109 -5.59 7.10 -5.20
C VAL A 109 -5.25 6.35 -6.48
N ALA A 110 -4.78 5.10 -6.37
CA ALA A 110 -4.49 4.25 -7.53
C ALA A 110 -5.76 3.90 -8.33
N LEU A 111 -6.86 3.59 -7.64
CA LEU A 111 -8.16 3.33 -8.26
C LEU A 111 -8.74 4.61 -8.90
N ALA A 112 -8.57 5.77 -8.26
CA ALA A 112 -8.99 7.05 -8.82
C ALA A 112 -8.22 7.39 -10.11
N GLU A 113 -6.90 7.18 -10.13
CA GLU A 113 -6.10 7.38 -11.35
C GLU A 113 -6.52 6.41 -12.46
N THR A 114 -6.83 5.16 -12.10
CA THR A 114 -7.37 4.15 -13.04
C THR A 114 -8.73 4.54 -13.60
N ALA A 115 -9.62 5.09 -12.78
CA ALA A 115 -10.95 5.50 -13.21
C ALA A 115 -10.92 6.74 -14.11
N TRP A 116 -9.93 7.62 -13.91
CA TRP A 116 -9.86 8.92 -14.57
C TRP A 116 -8.98 8.92 -15.83
N THR A 117 -7.87 8.18 -15.81
CA THR A 117 -6.88 8.19 -16.91
C THR A 117 -7.30 7.20 -17.98
N GLN A 118 -7.73 7.71 -19.13
CA GLN A 118 -8.03 6.92 -20.32
C GLN A 118 -6.82 6.95 -21.27
N ASP A 119 -6.57 5.84 -21.96
CA ASP A 119 -5.70 5.74 -23.14
C ASP A 119 -4.20 6.03 -22.95
N GLN A 120 -3.68 5.98 -21.71
CA GLN A 120 -2.24 6.03 -21.46
C GLN A 120 -1.69 4.70 -20.98
N PRO A 121 -0.47 4.32 -21.43
CA PRO A 121 0.19 3.13 -20.90
C PRO A 121 0.41 3.32 -19.40
N LYS A 122 -0.08 2.35 -18.62
CA LYS A 122 0.08 2.37 -17.17
C LYS A 122 1.55 2.15 -16.81
N ASP A 123 2.16 3.16 -16.20
CA ASP A 123 3.52 3.08 -15.65
C ASP A 123 3.46 3.25 -14.13
N PHE A 124 3.68 2.13 -13.43
CA PHE A 124 3.64 2.09 -11.97
C PHE A 124 4.77 2.91 -11.33
N HIS A 125 5.95 3.01 -11.94
CA HIS A 125 7.04 3.81 -11.41
C HIS A 125 6.77 5.31 -11.55
N ALA A 126 6.17 5.72 -12.68
CA ALA A 126 5.69 7.09 -12.87
C ALA A 126 4.58 7.43 -11.86
N PHE A 127 3.66 6.48 -11.61
CA PHE A 127 2.63 6.62 -10.58
C PHE A 127 3.23 6.80 -9.18
N LEU A 128 4.20 5.98 -8.77
CA LEU A 128 4.85 6.13 -7.46
C LEU A 128 5.50 7.51 -7.29
N SER A 129 6.04 8.08 -8.37
CA SER A 129 6.61 9.43 -8.37
C SER A 129 5.55 10.51 -8.14
N ARG A 130 4.36 10.37 -8.74
CA ARG A 130 3.19 11.24 -8.50
C ARG A 130 2.54 11.01 -7.13
N LEU A 131 2.57 9.78 -6.63
CA LEU A 131 2.01 9.41 -5.34
C LEU A 131 2.80 10.05 -4.19
N LYS A 132 4.13 10.17 -4.31
CA LYS A 132 4.98 10.73 -3.26
C LYS A 132 4.51 12.10 -2.71
N PRO A 133 4.23 13.14 -3.53
CA PRO A 133 3.67 14.39 -3.02
C PRO A 133 2.24 14.23 -2.48
N HIS A 134 1.41 13.32 -3.03
CA HIS A 134 0.08 13.03 -2.47
C HIS A 134 0.15 12.46 -1.05
N LEU A 135 1.14 11.60 -0.76
CA LEU A 135 1.34 11.09 0.60
C LEU A 135 1.66 12.22 1.60
N GLN A 136 2.43 13.24 1.18
CA GLN A 136 2.70 14.40 2.02
C GLN A 136 1.45 15.24 2.30
N LEU A 137 0.46 15.24 1.39
CA LEU A 137 -0.83 15.88 1.64
C LEU A 137 -1.65 15.08 2.65
N LEU A 138 -1.66 13.75 2.53
CA LEU A 138 -2.31 12.87 3.51
C LEU A 138 -1.69 13.01 4.90
N ASP A 139 -0.37 13.11 4.99
CA ASP A 139 0.35 13.37 6.25
C ASP A 139 -0.12 14.69 6.89
N ARG A 140 -0.29 15.77 6.11
CA ARG A 140 -0.79 17.06 6.62
C ARG A 140 -2.25 17.02 7.06
N GLN A 141 -3.01 16.08 6.53
CA GLN A 141 -4.41 15.85 6.89
C GLN A 141 -4.57 14.81 8.01
N ASP A 142 -3.46 14.32 8.56
CA ASP A 142 -3.41 13.31 9.63
C ASP A 142 -4.10 11.97 9.26
N VAL A 143 -4.13 11.65 7.97
CA VAL A 143 -4.71 10.40 7.47
C VAL A 143 -3.78 9.23 7.74
N GLN A 144 -4.26 8.20 8.43
CA GLN A 144 -3.45 7.04 8.84
C GLN A 144 -3.33 6.00 7.70
N TYR A 145 -2.68 6.37 6.60
CA TYR A 145 -2.56 5.52 5.42
C TYR A 145 -1.51 4.41 5.56
N ARG A 146 -1.62 3.34 4.75
CA ARG A 146 -0.60 2.30 4.68
C ARG A 146 0.63 2.77 3.90
N HIS A 147 1.80 2.84 4.52
CA HIS A 147 3.02 3.23 3.80
C HIS A 147 3.43 2.15 2.77
N PRO A 148 3.60 2.49 1.48
CA PRO A 148 3.97 1.52 0.44
C PRO A 148 5.29 0.78 0.72
N CYS A 149 6.22 1.42 1.42
CA CYS A 149 7.56 0.90 1.75
C CYS A 149 7.68 0.26 3.15
N GLN A 150 6.60 0.15 3.93
CA GLN A 150 6.66 -0.38 5.31
C GLN A 150 6.94 -1.89 5.42
N ARG A 151 7.16 -2.57 4.28
CA ARG A 151 7.44 -4.01 4.16
C ARG A 151 8.65 -4.50 4.99
N ALA A 152 9.43 -3.62 5.62
CA ALA A 152 10.71 -3.98 6.27
C ALA A 152 10.92 -3.57 7.74
N LYS A 153 10.10 -2.70 8.36
CA LYS A 153 10.52 -2.08 9.65
C LYS A 153 10.02 -2.75 10.93
N LYS A 154 8.94 -3.54 10.89
CA LYS A 154 8.29 -4.04 12.12
C LYS A 154 8.90 -5.30 12.75
N ARG A 155 10.15 -5.64 12.45
CA ARG A 155 10.85 -6.79 13.07
C ARG A 155 12.09 -6.45 13.89
N MET A 156 12.67 -5.25 13.77
CA MET A 156 13.84 -4.89 14.60
C MET A 156 13.45 -4.28 15.95
N ALA A 157 12.28 -3.64 16.06
CA ALA A 157 11.82 -3.07 17.32
C ALA A 157 11.32 -4.15 18.31
N ASP A 158 10.65 -5.20 17.82
CA ASP A 158 10.05 -6.22 18.68
C ASP A 158 11.05 -7.31 19.13
N VAL A 159 12.14 -7.52 18.39
CA VAL A 159 13.20 -8.50 18.74
C VAL A 159 14.17 -7.95 19.80
N GLN A 160 14.32 -6.63 19.93
CA GLN A 160 15.23 -6.04 20.90
C GLN A 160 14.74 -6.15 22.36
N HIS A 161 13.49 -6.55 22.61
CA HIS A 161 12.93 -6.70 23.95
C HIS A 161 12.91 -8.14 24.50
N SER A 162 13.27 -9.15 23.71
CA SER A 162 13.40 -10.52 24.21
C SER A 162 14.86 -10.94 24.26
N LYS A 163 15.46 -10.96 25.46
CA LYS A 163 16.73 -11.66 25.68
C LYS A 163 16.59 -13.11 25.19
N PRO A 164 17.49 -13.62 24.33
CA PRO A 164 17.43 -15.02 23.92
C PRO A 164 17.89 -15.90 25.09
N THR A 165 16.94 -16.60 25.71
CA THR A 165 17.25 -17.74 26.58
C THR A 165 17.73 -18.88 25.69
N LEU A 166 19.00 -19.25 25.82
CA LEU A 166 19.60 -20.31 25.03
C LEU A 166 19.01 -21.67 25.43
N LEU A 167 18.36 -22.34 24.50
CA LEU A 167 18.32 -23.80 24.47
C LEU A 167 19.19 -24.24 23.29
N ASN A 168 20.30 -24.88 23.65
CA ASN A 168 21.23 -25.54 22.76
C ASN A 168 20.57 -26.68 21.97
N GLU A 169 21.27 -27.06 20.90
CA GLU A 169 21.17 -28.31 20.15
C GLU A 169 20.21 -28.35 18.97
N PHE A 170 20.57 -27.67 17.88
CA PHE A 170 20.53 -28.29 16.55
C PHE A 170 21.68 -27.75 15.69
N LYS A 171 22.65 -28.60 15.41
CA LYS A 171 23.88 -28.28 14.66
C LYS A 171 23.54 -28.27 13.17
N LEU A 172 23.23 -27.09 12.62
CA LEU A 172 23.18 -26.84 11.18
C LEU A 172 24.37 -25.95 10.78
N SER A 173 24.99 -26.31 9.66
CA SER A 173 26.20 -25.72 9.11
C SER A 173 26.06 -24.21 8.84
N PRO A 174 27.15 -23.43 8.95
CA PRO A 174 27.08 -21.98 8.83
C PRO A 174 26.80 -21.54 7.39
N ILE A 175 25.59 -21.02 7.14
CA ILE A 175 25.30 -20.20 5.96
C ILE A 175 25.87 -18.81 6.24
N ARG A 176 26.84 -18.40 5.42
CA ARG A 176 27.51 -17.10 5.51
C ARG A 176 26.56 -16.01 4.96
N ILE A 177 25.98 -15.19 5.82
CA ILE A 177 25.29 -13.95 5.42
C ILE A 177 26.27 -12.80 5.63
N SER A 178 26.68 -12.16 4.53
CA SER A 178 27.51 -10.95 4.55
C SER A 178 26.62 -9.73 4.82
N SER A 179 26.76 -9.10 5.99
CA SER A 179 26.18 -7.77 6.22
C SER A 179 27.17 -6.70 5.76
N CYS A 180 26.91 -6.05 4.63
CA CYS A 180 27.65 -4.87 4.20
C CYS A 180 27.20 -3.64 4.99
N ASN A 181 27.62 -3.55 6.26
CA ASN A 181 27.58 -2.30 7.02
C ASN A 181 28.88 -1.54 6.75
N THR A 182 28.84 -0.49 5.94
CA THR A 182 29.87 0.54 5.90
C THR A 182 29.35 1.76 6.65
N ALA A 183 29.54 1.76 7.97
CA ALA A 183 29.50 2.97 8.78
C ALA A 183 30.94 3.42 8.94
N THR A 184 31.32 4.51 8.27
CA THR A 184 32.59 5.18 8.48
C THR A 184 32.42 6.15 9.65
N SER A 185 32.90 5.77 10.84
CA SER A 185 33.29 6.73 11.86
C SER A 185 34.72 6.44 12.26
N ILE A 186 35.59 7.42 12.01
CA ILE A 186 37.02 7.39 12.32
C ILE A 186 37.15 7.70 13.82
N THR A 187 37.63 6.75 14.61
CA THR A 187 38.17 7.02 15.95
C THR A 187 39.67 6.72 15.93
N ARG A 188 40.47 7.78 16.09
CA ARG A 188 41.92 7.74 16.21
C ARG A 188 42.28 7.35 17.64
N THR A 189 43.00 6.24 17.82
CA THR A 189 43.59 5.81 19.09
C THR A 189 45.11 5.92 19.01
N GLU A 190 45.74 6.81 19.79
CA GLU A 190 47.12 6.65 20.29
C GLU A 190 47.18 7.39 21.64
N ASN A 191 47.26 6.71 22.78
CA ASN A 191 48.37 6.01 23.46
C ASN A 191 48.99 6.89 24.57
N MET A 192 48.94 6.38 25.80
CA MET A 192 49.42 7.00 27.05
C MET A 192 50.95 6.91 27.16
N SER A 193 51.63 7.98 27.59
CA SER A 193 52.56 8.01 28.74
C SER A 193 53.42 9.29 28.81
N SER A 194 53.28 10.07 29.89
CA SER A 194 54.38 10.56 30.76
C SER A 194 53.91 11.63 31.78
N LEU A 195 54.03 11.27 33.07
CA LEU A 195 54.57 12.03 34.23
C LEU A 195 54.03 13.45 34.59
N VAL A 196 53.07 13.52 35.56
CA VAL A 196 53.12 14.11 36.95
C VAL A 196 53.79 15.51 37.17
N PRO A 197 53.38 16.41 38.13
CA PRO A 197 52.09 16.76 38.76
C PRO A 197 51.83 18.30 39.00
N MET A 198 50.64 18.60 39.57
CA MET A 198 50.27 19.69 40.52
C MET A 198 50.81 21.13 40.37
N HIS A 199 49.91 22.13 40.22
CA HIS A 199 49.50 23.03 41.33
C HIS A 199 48.33 23.99 40.94
N ARG A 200 47.28 24.04 41.79
CA ARG A 200 46.49 25.20 42.28
C ARG A 200 45.94 26.25 41.27
N LEU A 201 44.64 26.26 40.96
CA LEU A 201 43.50 26.94 41.65
C LEU A 201 43.47 28.49 41.63
N LEU A 202 42.36 29.02 41.08
CA LEU A 202 41.70 30.34 41.24
C LEU A 202 42.23 31.50 40.36
N GLY A 203 41.40 32.33 39.71
CA GLY A 203 39.98 32.65 39.94
C GLY A 203 39.27 33.35 38.75
N PRO A 204 38.15 34.07 38.99
CA PRO A 204 37.17 34.44 37.96
C PRO A 204 37.14 35.95 37.61
N THR A 205 36.33 36.28 36.58
CA THR A 205 35.79 37.61 36.18
C THR A 205 36.81 38.64 35.67
N THR A 206 36.69 39.22 34.48
CA THR A 206 35.57 40.01 33.90
C THR A 206 35.64 39.96 32.38
#